data_AF-A0A3D4BB70-F1
#
_entry.id   AF-A0A3D4BB70-F1
#
_cell.length_a   1.000
_cell.length_b   1.000
_cell.length_c   1.000
_cell.angle_alpha   90.00
_cell.angle_beta   90.00
_cell.angle_gamma   90.00
#
_symmetry.space_group_name_H-M   'P 1'
#
loop_
_entity.id
_entity.type
_entity.pdbx_description
1 polymer ?
#
loop_
_entity_poly.entity_id
_entity_poly.type
_entity_poly.pdbx_seq_one_letter_code
_entity_poly.pdbx_strand_id
1 'polypeptide(L)'
;MLGPVFHLEDPEAEVLGEVVYSLGRCVPGMGVKRFDDWTSVYIAAPNIPAPVLRGLARFAGVHLYNDAGDVLYATSQLLSVHTMAGGDRTFALPKEVEVVYDLFEKRTVAKHTDQFEVNLPPRSTTLYYTGASELLTRLPTA
;
A
#
# COMPACT_ATOMS: atom_id res chain seq x y z
N MET A 1 11.17 -7.91 -26.84
CA MET A 1 9.85 -7.39 -26.47
C MET A 1 8.88 -8.55 -26.54
N LEU A 2 8.17 -8.87 -25.45
CA LEU A 2 7.10 -9.88 -25.50
C LEU A 2 5.91 -9.24 -26.21
N GLY A 3 5.44 -9.84 -27.31
CA GLY A 3 4.31 -9.32 -28.10
C GLY A 3 3.04 -10.15 -27.91
N PRO A 4 1.86 -9.63 -28.28
CA PRO A 4 1.58 -8.26 -28.77
C PRO A 4 1.59 -7.20 -27.66
N VAL A 5 1.91 -5.94 -28.02
CA VAL A 5 1.77 -4.76 -27.15
C VAL A 5 0.51 -4.02 -27.59
N PHE A 6 -0.41 -3.79 -26.66
CA PHE A 6 -1.59 -2.96 -26.89
C PHE A 6 -1.28 -1.52 -26.46
N HIS A 7 -1.87 -0.54 -27.15
CA HIS A 7 -1.75 0.88 -26.82
C HIS A 7 -3.13 1.54 -26.83
N LEU A 8 -3.24 2.73 -26.26
CA LEU A 8 -4.50 3.45 -26.16
C LEU A 8 -4.84 4.19 -27.47
N GLU A 9 -6.06 3.97 -27.95
CA GLU A 9 -6.71 4.74 -29.00
C GLU A 9 -8.13 5.12 -28.54
N ASP A 10 -8.21 6.00 -27.53
CA ASP A 10 -9.48 6.53 -26.99
C ASP A 10 -9.34 8.05 -26.80
N PRO A 11 -10.06 8.89 -27.57
CA PRO A 11 -9.96 10.34 -27.47
C PRO A 11 -10.56 10.91 -26.18
N GLU A 12 -11.37 10.14 -25.44
CA GLU A 12 -11.94 10.55 -24.16
C GLU A 12 -11.04 10.17 -22.97
N ALA A 13 -9.99 9.39 -23.20
CA ALA A 13 -9.02 9.03 -22.16
C ALA A 13 -7.97 10.13 -21.99
N GLU A 14 -7.72 10.50 -20.74
CA GLU A 14 -6.58 11.34 -20.37
C GLU A 14 -5.30 10.50 -20.46
N VAL A 15 -4.38 10.89 -21.35
CA VAL A 15 -3.09 10.20 -21.52
C VAL A 15 -2.10 10.68 -20.46
N LEU A 16 -1.58 9.75 -19.66
CA LEU A 16 -0.62 10.02 -18.58
C LEU A 16 0.80 9.52 -18.90
N GLY A 17 0.97 8.75 -19.97
CA GLY A 17 2.29 8.26 -20.36
C GLY A 17 2.30 7.48 -21.68
N GLU A 18 3.49 7.31 -22.21
CA GLU A 18 3.74 6.58 -23.47
C GLU A 18 4.44 5.25 -23.23
N VAL A 19 4.26 4.30 -24.14
CA VAL A 19 4.98 3.02 -24.19
C VAL A 19 5.78 2.93 -25.49
N VAL A 20 6.95 2.30 -25.41
CA VAL A 20 7.78 2.02 -26.59
C VAL A 20 7.15 0.85 -27.35
N TYR A 21 6.71 1.11 -28.58
CA TYR A 21 6.04 0.14 -29.44
C TYR A 21 7.03 -0.63 -30.33
N SER A 22 7.76 0.08 -31.20
CA SER A 22 8.73 -0.53 -32.13
C SER A 22 9.72 0.49 -32.62
N LEU A 23 11.01 0.12 -32.76
CA LEU A 23 12.05 0.99 -33.34
C LEU A 23 12.11 2.39 -32.72
N GLY A 24 11.87 2.50 -31.40
CA GLY A 24 11.87 3.78 -30.69
C GLY A 24 10.60 4.62 -30.88
N ARG A 25 9.59 4.15 -31.63
CA ARG A 25 8.28 4.80 -31.69
C ARG A 25 7.58 4.66 -30.34
N CYS A 26 7.18 5.78 -29.78
CA CYS A 26 6.33 5.86 -28.61
C CYS A 26 4.87 6.09 -29.02
N VAL A 27 3.96 5.50 -28.27
CA VAL A 27 2.50 5.65 -28.43
C VAL A 27 1.85 5.72 -27.04
N PRO A 28 0.64 6.31 -26.89
CA PRO A 28 -0.07 6.35 -25.62
C PRO A 28 -0.16 4.96 -24.96
N GLY A 29 0.47 4.82 -23.81
CA GLY A 29 0.64 3.54 -23.11
C GLY A 29 0.07 3.52 -21.71
N MET A 30 -0.26 4.69 -21.16
CA MET A 30 -0.96 4.81 -19.89
C MET A 30 -2.00 5.91 -19.99
N GLY A 31 -3.20 5.63 -19.48
CA GLY A 31 -4.28 6.62 -19.50
C GLY A 31 -5.43 6.27 -18.56
N VAL A 32 -6.24 7.29 -18.31
CA VAL A 32 -7.36 7.25 -17.37
C VAL A 32 -8.63 7.72 -18.08
N LYS A 33 -9.72 6.96 -17.95
CA LYS A 33 -11.04 7.37 -18.43
C LYS A 33 -12.04 7.29 -17.30
N ARG A 34 -12.71 8.42 -17.04
CA ARG A 34 -13.79 8.50 -16.05
C ARG A 34 -15.10 8.14 -16.72
N PHE A 35 -15.83 7.23 -16.09
CA PHE A 35 -17.21 6.90 -16.38
C PHE A 35 -18.08 7.44 -15.25
N ASP A 36 -19.40 7.33 -15.38
CA ASP A 36 -20.35 7.89 -14.41
C ASP A 36 -20.09 7.38 -12.98
N ASP A 37 -19.90 6.08 -12.82
CA ASP A 37 -19.79 5.43 -11.49
C ASP A 37 -18.40 4.84 -11.19
N TRP A 38 -17.47 4.89 -12.14
CA TRP A 38 -16.15 4.26 -11.98
C TRP A 38 -15.09 4.89 -12.86
N THR A 39 -13.83 4.55 -12.63
CA THR A 39 -12.69 5.02 -13.43
C THR A 39 -11.89 3.84 -13.97
N SER A 40 -11.65 3.84 -15.27
CA SER A 40 -10.76 2.88 -15.93
C SER A 40 -9.35 3.44 -15.97
N VAL A 41 -8.37 2.62 -15.62
CA VAL A 41 -6.95 2.94 -15.76
C VAL A 41 -6.30 1.83 -16.57
N TYR A 42 -5.65 2.21 -17.66
CA TYR A 42 -4.91 1.30 -18.53
C TYR A 42 -3.41 1.59 -18.46
N ILE A 43 -2.59 0.54 -18.38
CA ILE A 43 -1.12 0.62 -18.43
C ILE A 43 -0.59 -0.53 -19.29
N ALA A 44 0.05 -0.20 -20.41
CA ALA A 44 0.65 -1.16 -21.34
C ALA A 44 1.96 -1.78 -20.82
N ALA A 45 2.58 -1.19 -19.79
CA ALA A 45 3.83 -1.66 -19.22
C ALA A 45 3.61 -2.88 -18.30
N PRO A 46 4.35 -3.99 -18.47
CA PRO A 46 4.14 -5.22 -17.69
C PRO A 46 4.62 -5.11 -16.23
N ASN A 47 5.67 -4.32 -15.96
CA ASN A 47 6.29 -4.18 -14.64
C ASN A 47 5.97 -2.80 -14.05
N ILE A 48 4.73 -2.64 -13.57
CA ILE A 48 4.29 -1.38 -12.99
C ILE A 48 5.05 -1.12 -11.68
N PRO A 49 5.74 0.03 -11.53
CA PRO A 49 6.43 0.35 -10.28
C PRO A 49 5.47 0.43 -9.09
N ALA A 50 5.88 -0.08 -7.93
CA ALA A 50 5.07 -0.06 -6.72
C ALA A 50 4.52 1.33 -6.32
N PRO A 51 5.25 2.46 -6.48
CA PRO A 51 4.71 3.79 -6.24
C PRO A 51 3.51 4.14 -7.13
N VAL A 52 3.49 3.67 -8.38
CA VAL A 52 2.36 3.88 -9.30
C VAL A 52 1.14 3.10 -8.81
N LEU A 53 1.30 1.82 -8.48
CA LEU A 53 0.21 1.01 -7.91
C LEU A 53 -0.34 1.61 -6.61
N ARG A 54 0.53 2.13 -5.75
CA ARG A 54 0.12 2.83 -4.52
C ARG A 54 -0.66 4.10 -4.82
N GLY A 55 -0.23 4.88 -5.82
CA GLY A 55 -0.94 6.05 -6.31
C GLY A 55 -2.35 5.69 -6.83
N LEU A 56 -2.48 4.58 -7.57
CA LEU A 56 -3.77 4.09 -8.06
C LEU A 56 -4.67 3.63 -6.90
N ALA A 57 -4.13 2.91 -5.92
CA ALA A 57 -4.88 2.53 -4.73
C ALA A 57 -5.40 3.76 -3.98
N ARG A 58 -4.55 4.78 -3.78
CA ARG A 58 -4.95 6.06 -3.18
C ARG A 58 -6.03 6.77 -4.00
N PHE A 59 -5.86 6.82 -5.32
CA PHE A 59 -6.81 7.42 -6.25
C PHE A 59 -8.18 6.74 -6.17
N ALA A 60 -8.21 5.41 -5.98
CA ALA A 60 -9.41 4.63 -5.78
C ALA A 60 -10.00 4.71 -4.35
N GLY A 61 -9.39 5.50 -3.44
CA GLY A 61 -9.84 5.64 -2.06
C GLY A 61 -9.51 4.44 -1.16
N VAL A 62 -8.60 3.56 -1.57
CA VAL A 62 -8.15 2.42 -0.75
C VAL A 62 -7.33 2.94 0.44
N HIS A 63 -7.57 2.35 1.61
CA HIS A 63 -6.80 2.63 2.81
C HIS A 63 -5.33 2.20 2.64
N LEU A 64 -4.41 3.12 2.89
CA LEU A 64 -2.97 2.86 2.87
C LEU A 64 -2.44 2.93 4.30
N TYR A 65 -1.82 1.84 4.76
CA TYR A 65 -1.23 1.80 6.10
C TYR A 65 0.05 2.61 6.20
N ASN A 66 0.85 2.70 5.14
CA ASN A 66 1.99 3.63 5.07
C ASN A 66 2.36 4.00 3.62
N ASP A 67 3.23 5.00 3.49
CA ASP A 67 3.75 5.47 2.20
C ASP A 67 5.16 5.00 1.86
N ALA A 68 5.87 4.40 2.82
CA ALA A 68 7.27 3.99 2.67
C ALA A 68 7.47 2.78 1.72
N GLY A 69 6.38 2.14 1.29
CA GLY A 69 6.45 1.00 0.37
C GLY A 69 6.95 -0.29 1.02
N ASP A 70 6.75 -0.43 2.33
CA ASP A 70 7.02 -1.67 3.05
C ASP A 70 6.05 -2.79 2.61
N VAL A 71 6.46 -4.04 2.87
CA VAL A 71 5.60 -5.20 2.64
C VAL A 71 4.69 -5.38 3.85
N LEU A 72 3.38 -5.40 3.62
CA LEU A 72 2.38 -5.33 4.67
C LEU A 72 1.37 -6.48 4.54
N TYR A 73 0.97 -7.04 5.68
CA TYR A 73 -0.22 -7.89 5.79
C TYR A 73 -1.10 -7.35 6.91
N ALA A 74 -2.37 -7.13 6.60
CA ALA A 74 -3.32 -6.57 7.56
C ALA A 74 -4.60 -7.41 7.65
N THR A 75 -5.09 -7.56 8.87
CA THR A 75 -6.42 -8.09 9.20
C THR A 75 -7.16 -7.06 10.06
N SER A 76 -8.35 -7.40 10.57
CA SER A 76 -9.10 -6.51 11.46
C SER A 76 -8.37 -6.18 12.78
N GLN A 77 -7.39 -6.99 13.21
CA GLN A 77 -6.71 -6.83 14.49
C GLN A 77 -5.19 -7.04 14.45
N LEU A 78 -4.63 -7.36 13.28
CA LEU A 78 -3.21 -7.61 13.13
C LEU A 78 -2.65 -6.81 11.98
N LEU A 79 -1.49 -6.20 12.19
CA LEU A 79 -0.69 -5.54 11.18
C LEU A 79 0.73 -6.08 11.24
N SER A 80 1.13 -6.83 10.21
CA SER A 80 2.52 -7.25 10.02
C SER A 80 3.20 -6.36 8.99
N VAL A 81 4.43 -5.98 9.30
CA VAL A 81 5.23 -5.09 8.48
C VAL A 81 6.61 -5.71 8.30
N HIS A 82 7.07 -5.83 7.07
CA HIS A 82 8.47 -6.11 6.76
C HIS A 82 9.09 -4.93 6.00
N THR A 83 10.18 -4.40 6.54
CA THR A 83 10.89 -3.26 5.95
C THR A 83 12.30 -3.65 5.51
N MET A 84 12.69 -3.22 4.30
CA MET A 84 14.06 -3.39 3.81
C MET A 84 14.99 -2.28 4.30
N ALA A 85 14.53 -1.03 4.22
CA ALA A 85 15.35 0.14 4.54
C ALA A 85 15.37 0.46 6.05
N GLY A 86 14.29 0.18 6.79
CA GLY A 86 14.16 0.64 8.17
C GLY A 86 13.99 2.17 8.27
N GLY A 87 14.15 2.70 9.48
CA GLY A 87 13.94 4.11 9.83
C GLY A 87 12.55 4.38 10.40
N ASP A 88 12.23 5.67 10.51
CA ASP A 88 10.95 6.12 11.06
C ASP A 88 9.80 5.75 10.13
N ARG A 89 8.72 5.26 10.73
CA ARG A 89 7.49 4.87 10.05
C ARG A 89 6.30 5.42 10.80
N THR A 90 5.38 5.95 10.02
CA THR A 90 4.04 6.31 10.46
C THR A 90 3.06 5.32 9.85
N PHE A 91 2.28 4.66 10.70
CA PHE A 91 1.24 3.74 10.28
C PHE A 91 -0.14 4.31 10.57
N ALA A 92 -0.99 4.37 9.53
CA ALA A 92 -2.40 4.75 9.65
C ALA A 92 -3.28 3.49 9.71
N LEU A 93 -4.19 3.45 10.66
CA LEU A 93 -5.20 2.42 10.85
C LEU A 93 -6.52 2.87 10.24
N PRO A 94 -7.38 1.93 9.80
CA PRO A 94 -8.66 2.29 9.17
C PRO A 94 -9.68 2.87 10.18
N LYS A 95 -9.39 2.81 11.48
CA LYS A 95 -10.21 3.34 12.57
C LYS A 95 -9.37 3.50 13.83
N GLU A 96 -9.88 4.29 14.78
CA GLU A 96 -9.32 4.37 16.12
C GLU A 96 -9.38 3.00 16.82
N VAL A 97 -8.30 2.63 17.51
CA VAL A 97 -8.19 1.43 18.35
C VAL A 97 -7.78 1.79 19.77
N GLU A 98 -8.19 0.98 20.75
CA GLU A 98 -7.81 1.21 22.15
C GLU A 98 -6.32 1.01 22.38
N VAL A 99 -5.72 0.02 21.73
CA VAL A 99 -4.30 -0.32 21.91
C VAL A 99 -3.65 -0.79 20.60
N VAL A 100 -2.43 -0.31 20.38
CA VAL A 100 -1.46 -0.87 19.45
C VAL A 100 -0.37 -1.55 20.27
N TYR A 101 -0.18 -2.84 20.09
CA TYR A 101 0.73 -3.65 20.89
C TYR A 101 1.70 -4.43 19.99
N ASP A 102 3.00 -4.30 20.24
CA ASP A 102 4.03 -5.07 19.55
C ASP A 102 4.08 -6.49 20.14
N LEU A 103 3.71 -7.48 19.33
CA LEU A 103 3.65 -8.88 19.75
C LEU A 103 5.04 -9.52 19.85
N PHE A 104 6.06 -8.96 19.20
CA PHE A 104 7.43 -9.48 19.27
C PHE A 104 8.21 -8.85 20.42
N GLU A 105 8.14 -7.53 20.58
CA GLU A 105 8.78 -6.82 21.69
C GLU A 105 7.97 -6.86 23.00
N LYS A 106 6.73 -7.35 22.95
CA LYS A 106 5.81 -7.48 24.09
C LYS A 106 5.62 -6.15 24.82
N ARG A 107 5.33 -5.08 24.07
CA ARG A 107 5.09 -3.75 24.64
C ARG A 107 3.94 -3.03 23.95
N THR A 108 3.28 -2.15 24.71
CA THR A 108 2.34 -1.20 24.12
C THR A 108 3.11 -0.13 23.34
N VAL A 109 2.69 0.13 22.11
CA VAL A 109 3.24 1.16 21.23
C VAL A 109 2.44 2.45 21.34
N ALA A 110 1.11 2.35 21.29
CA ALA A 110 0.19 3.49 21.39
C ALA A 110 -1.17 3.06 21.95
N LYS A 111 -1.99 4.03 22.37
CA LYS A 111 -3.36 3.82 22.88
C LYS A 111 -4.31 4.88 22.33
N HIS A 112 -5.58 4.53 22.19
CA HIS A 112 -6.67 5.42 21.75
C HIS A 112 -6.28 6.25 20.52
N THR A 113 -5.91 5.54 19.46
CA THR A 113 -5.37 6.18 18.25
C THR A 113 -5.75 5.41 17.00
N ASP A 114 -5.84 6.11 15.88
CA ASP A 114 -5.87 5.55 14.53
C ASP A 114 -4.51 5.66 13.82
N GLN A 115 -3.49 6.19 14.48
CA GLN A 115 -2.16 6.37 13.91
C GLN A 115 -1.06 6.13 14.95
N PHE A 116 0.06 5.54 14.54
CA PHE A 116 1.20 5.38 15.43
C PHE A 116 2.54 5.48 14.68
N GLU A 117 3.57 5.86 15.42
CA GLU A 117 4.93 6.03 14.90
C GLU A 117 5.89 5.04 15.55
N VAL A 118 6.79 4.48 14.76
CA VAL A 118 7.84 3.55 15.21
C VAL A 118 9.11 3.76 14.42
N ASN A 119 10.26 3.54 15.05
CA ASN A 119 11.52 3.38 14.35
C ASN A 119 11.77 1.89 14.11
N LEU A 120 11.92 1.49 12.85
CA LEU A 120 12.15 0.10 12.49
C LEU A 120 13.62 -0.14 12.10
N PRO A 121 14.27 -1.21 12.59
CA PRO A 121 15.57 -1.61 12.07
C PRO A 121 15.50 -1.98 10.58
N PRO A 122 16.57 -1.76 9.80
CA PRO A 122 16.65 -2.27 8.43
C PRO A 122 16.48 -3.79 8.38
N ARG A 123 15.82 -4.30 7.34
CA ARG A 123 15.58 -5.76 7.11
C ARG A 123 14.91 -6.46 8.29
N SER A 124 13.91 -5.82 8.89
CA SER A 124 13.18 -6.34 10.06
C SER A 124 11.72 -6.62 9.76
N THR A 125 11.14 -7.53 10.54
CA THR A 125 9.70 -7.81 10.54
C THR A 125 9.13 -7.51 11.91
N THR A 126 8.02 -6.79 11.96
CA THR A 126 7.23 -6.56 13.17
C THR A 126 5.81 -7.09 13.01
N LEU A 127 5.16 -7.35 14.13
CA LEU A 127 3.77 -7.77 14.19
C LEU A 127 3.06 -7.01 15.31
N TYR A 128 2.09 -6.19 14.92
CA TYR A 128 1.27 -5.42 15.84
C TYR A 128 -0.11 -6.03 15.98
N TYR A 129 -0.58 -6.12 17.22
CA TYR A 129 -2.01 -6.21 17.53
C TYR A 129 -2.60 -4.80 17.57
N THR A 130 -3.75 -4.62 16.93
CA THR A 130 -4.49 -3.35 16.87
C THR A 130 -5.95 -3.60 17.26
N GLY A 131 -6.35 -3.20 18.47
CA GLY A 131 -7.70 -3.53 18.90
C GLY A 131 -8.03 -3.18 20.35
N ALA A 132 -8.85 -4.03 20.97
CA ALA A 132 -9.32 -3.86 22.34
C ALA A 132 -8.31 -4.40 23.35
N SER A 133 -8.13 -3.67 24.44
CA SER A 133 -7.20 -4.03 25.50
C SER A 133 -7.53 -5.36 26.19
N GLU A 134 -8.83 -5.72 26.24
CA GLU A 134 -9.32 -6.97 26.83
C GLU A 134 -8.77 -8.24 26.13
N LEU A 135 -8.53 -8.22 24.82
CA LEU A 135 -8.06 -9.42 24.13
C LEU A 135 -6.60 -9.73 24.49
N LEU A 136 -5.80 -8.70 24.78
CA LEU A 136 -4.40 -8.86 25.16
C LEU A 136 -4.23 -9.60 26.49
N THR A 137 -5.17 -9.45 27.43
CA THR A 137 -5.12 -10.17 28.70
C THR A 137 -5.37 -11.67 28.55
N ARG A 138 -5.84 -12.12 27.38
CA ARG A 138 -6.06 -13.54 27.05
C ARG A 138 -4.85 -14.17 26.36
N LEU A 139 -3.81 -13.39 26.04
CA LEU A 139 -2.58 -13.95 25.49
C LEU A 139 -1.89 -14.83 26.54
N PRO A 140 -1.42 -16.03 26.17
CA PRO A 140 -0.65 -16.85 27.08
C PRO A 140 0.60 -16.11 27.54
N THR A 141 0.84 -16.06 28.86
CA THR A 141 2.18 -15.73 29.37
C THR A 141 3.12 -16.87 29.01
N ALA A 142 4.10 -16.55 28.17
CA ALA A 142 5.19 -17.46 27.79
C ALA A 142 6.10 -17.80 28.98
#